data_AF-A0A836C2U3-F1
#
_entry.id   AF-A0A836C2U3-F1
#
_cell.length_a   1.000
_cell.length_b   1.000
_cell.length_c   1.000
_cell.angle_alpha   90.00
_cell.angle_beta   90.00
_cell.angle_gamma   90.00
#
_symmetry.space_group_name_H-M   'P 1'
#
loop_
_entity.id
_entity.type
_entity.pdbx_description
1 polymer ?
#
loop_
_entity_poly.entity_id
_entity_poly.type
_entity_poly.pdbx_seq_one_letter_code
_entity_poly.pdbx_strand_id
1 'polypeptide(L)'
;MAKSTAPSKCCMDVEKALLATNLVATLGFAAPAVLAPRKWHKLCFVEGHPRNDEMTQFCAVAMAAVGAMGQIMANTSDKKAKKDTLKALGAAWSTSTALQANSLRRGIQRKEMGIAVTTVQGAMAATFLWAGFRKG
;
A
#
# COMPACT_ATOMS: atom_id res chain seq x y z
N MET A 1 -16.93 36.41 -30.13
CA MET A 1 -15.88 36.14 -29.14
C MET A 1 -16.14 34.78 -28.50
N ALA A 2 -15.47 33.72 -28.98
CA ALA A 2 -15.58 32.40 -28.38
C ALA A 2 -14.71 32.37 -27.12
N LYS A 3 -15.32 32.15 -25.95
CA LYS A 3 -14.58 31.83 -24.72
C LYS A 3 -13.90 30.48 -24.94
N SER A 4 -12.59 30.51 -25.20
CA SER A 4 -11.74 29.34 -25.16
C SER A 4 -11.78 28.77 -23.73
N THR A 5 -12.51 27.67 -23.55
CA THR A 5 -12.47 26.85 -22.34
C THR A 5 -11.19 26.03 -22.37
N ALA A 6 -10.09 26.66 -21.97
CA ALA A 6 -8.87 25.93 -21.65
C ALA A 6 -9.22 24.86 -20.58
N PRO A 7 -8.96 23.57 -20.83
CA PRO A 7 -9.15 22.55 -19.81
C PRO A 7 -8.19 22.86 -18.67
N SER A 8 -8.71 22.98 -17.44
CA SER A 8 -7.94 23.06 -16.21
C SER A 8 -7.19 21.74 -15.97
N LYS A 9 -6.15 21.53 -16.77
CA LYS A 9 -5.16 20.47 -16.59
C LYS A 9 -4.38 20.76 -15.31
N CYS A 10 -4.15 19.70 -14.53
CA CYS A 10 -3.13 19.57 -13.49
C CYS A 10 -3.49 19.83 -12.02
N CYS A 11 -4.74 19.65 -11.60
CA CYS A 11 -5.00 19.18 -10.23
C CYS A 11 -5.55 17.76 -10.33
N MET A 12 -4.67 16.77 -10.35
CA MET A 12 -5.10 15.39 -10.08
C MET A 12 -5.79 15.40 -8.72
N ASP A 13 -7.02 14.88 -8.68
CA ASP A 13 -7.76 14.57 -7.46
C ASP A 13 -6.82 13.79 -6.54
N VAL A 14 -6.40 14.38 -5.42
CA VAL A 14 -5.37 13.83 -4.52
C VAL A 14 -5.79 12.44 -4.07
N GLU A 15 -7.09 12.27 -3.82
CA GLU A 15 -7.69 10.99 -3.48
C GLU A 15 -7.48 9.94 -4.58
N LYS A 16 -7.66 10.32 -5.86
CA LYS A 16 -7.40 9.43 -7.01
C LYS A 16 -5.93 9.05 -7.12
N ALA A 17 -5.03 10.02 -6.96
CA ALA A 17 -3.59 9.79 -7.05
C ALA A 17 -3.13 8.81 -5.95
N LEU A 18 -3.57 9.00 -4.71
CA LEU A 18 -3.21 8.14 -3.59
C LEU A 18 -3.77 6.71 -3.72
N LEU A 19 -4.99 6.57 -4.23
CA LEU A 19 -5.57 5.25 -4.50
C LEU A 19 -4.82 4.52 -5.62
N ALA A 20 -4.33 5.23 -6.65
CA ALA A 20 -3.45 4.65 -7.67
C ALA A 20 -2.06 4.28 -7.10
N THR A 21 -1.49 5.09 -6.20
CA THR A 21 -0.25 4.76 -5.49
C THR A 21 -0.39 3.48 -4.67
N ASN A 22 -1.55 3.22 -4.07
CA ASN A 22 -1.81 1.97 -3.35
C ASN A 22 -1.68 0.74 -4.25
N LEU A 23 -2.19 0.79 -5.50
CA LEU A 23 -2.02 -0.30 -6.47
C LEU A 23 -0.54 -0.56 -6.75
N VAL A 24 0.23 0.49 -7.02
CA VAL A 24 1.66 0.35 -7.33
C VAL A 24 2.42 -0.23 -6.13
N ALA A 25 2.15 0.28 -4.93
CA ALA A 25 2.79 -0.19 -3.71
C ALA A 25 2.48 -1.66 -3.42
N THR A 26 1.20 -2.06 -3.50
CA THR A 26 0.78 -3.46 -3.26
C THR A 26 1.36 -4.41 -4.31
N LEU A 27 1.42 -4.02 -5.58
CA LEU A 27 2.07 -4.83 -6.62
C LEU A 27 3.59 -4.95 -6.41
N GLY A 28 4.26 -3.90 -5.95
CA GLY A 28 5.68 -3.92 -5.63
C GLY A 28 6.04 -4.94 -4.55
N PHE A 29 5.13 -5.17 -3.59
CA PHE A 29 5.26 -6.25 -2.59
C PHE A 29 4.81 -7.61 -3.14
N ALA A 30 3.71 -7.65 -3.89
CA ALA A 30 3.10 -8.91 -4.34
C ALA A 30 3.91 -9.62 -5.42
N ALA A 31 4.41 -8.90 -6.44
CA ALA A 31 5.10 -9.50 -7.57
C ALA A 31 6.33 -10.34 -7.16
N PRO A 32 7.28 -9.85 -6.35
CA PRO A 32 8.43 -10.66 -5.94
C PRO A 32 8.02 -11.82 -5.02
N ALA A 33 6.99 -11.65 -4.19
CA ALA A 33 6.47 -12.69 -3.31
C ALA A 33 5.78 -13.83 -4.08
N VAL A 34 5.13 -13.53 -5.21
CA VAL A 34 4.55 -14.56 -6.10
C VAL A 34 5.62 -15.23 -6.96
N LEU A 35 6.46 -14.43 -7.63
CA LEU A 35 7.39 -14.91 -8.67
C LEU A 35 8.65 -15.57 -8.10
N ALA A 36 9.11 -15.12 -6.92
CA ALA A 36 10.33 -15.60 -6.31
C ALA A 36 10.24 -15.67 -4.77
N PRO A 37 9.26 -16.41 -4.21
CA PRO A 37 8.96 -16.43 -2.76
C PRO A 37 10.19 -16.77 -1.91
N ARG A 38 11.05 -17.67 -2.40
CA ARG A 38 12.30 -18.03 -1.69
C ARG A 38 13.31 -16.88 -1.61
N LYS A 39 13.50 -16.14 -2.71
CA LYS A 39 14.42 -14.99 -2.75
C LYS A 39 13.86 -13.85 -1.92
N TRP A 40 12.55 -13.61 -2.04
CA TRP A 40 11.82 -12.66 -1.21
C TRP A 40 11.95 -12.96 0.28
N HIS A 41 11.75 -14.21 0.70
CA HIS A 41 11.89 -14.60 2.10
C HIS A 41 13.32 -14.35 2.63
N LYS A 42 14.35 -14.72 1.87
CA LYS A 42 15.75 -14.47 2.25
C LYS A 42 16.08 -12.99 2.39
N LEU A 43 15.44 -12.14 1.58
CA LEU A 43 15.59 -10.68 1.62
C LEU A 43 14.91 -10.08 2.85
N CYS A 44 13.71 -10.56 3.21
CA CYS A 44 12.90 -9.96 4.28
C CYS A 44 13.20 -10.52 5.67
N PHE A 45 13.52 -11.80 5.78
CA PHE A 45 13.60 -12.52 7.06
C PHE A 45 15.01 -13.00 7.38
N VAL A 46 15.30 -13.16 8.67
CA VAL A 46 16.56 -13.75 9.14
C VAL A 46 16.65 -15.23 8.78
N GLU A 47 17.87 -15.75 8.70
CA GLU A 47 18.11 -17.16 8.39
C GLU A 47 17.55 -18.06 9.51
N GLY A 48 16.92 -19.18 9.13
CA GLY A 48 16.28 -20.12 10.07
C GLY A 48 14.81 -19.85 10.42
N HIS A 49 14.21 -18.73 9.98
CA HIS A 49 12.77 -18.53 10.17
C HIS A 49 11.95 -19.49 9.27
N PRO A 50 10.94 -20.22 9.80
CA PRO A 50 10.08 -21.09 8.99
C PRO A 50 9.46 -20.35 7.81
N ARG A 51 9.58 -20.97 6.63
CA ARG A 51 9.06 -20.47 5.35
C ARG A 51 7.83 -21.27 4.95
N ASN A 52 6.75 -20.56 4.63
CA ASN A 52 5.59 -21.13 3.97
C ASN A 52 5.36 -20.41 2.64
N ASP A 53 5.75 -21.05 1.54
CA ASP A 53 5.68 -20.45 0.20
C ASP A 53 4.22 -20.26 -0.24
N GLU A 54 3.33 -21.22 0.04
CA GLU A 54 1.92 -21.14 -0.30
C GLU A 54 1.23 -19.97 0.41
N MET A 55 1.48 -19.81 1.71
CA MET A 55 0.94 -18.68 2.47
C MET A 55 1.52 -17.35 1.98
N THR A 56 2.81 -17.32 1.62
CA THR A 56 3.45 -16.13 1.05
C THR A 56 2.80 -15.71 -0.27
N GLN A 57 2.54 -16.66 -1.16
CA GLN A 57 1.86 -16.43 -2.44
C GLN A 57 0.41 -16.02 -2.24
N PHE A 58 -0.32 -16.67 -1.34
CA PHE A 58 -1.69 -16.30 -1.00
C PHE A 58 -1.78 -14.87 -0.49
N CYS A 59 -0.94 -14.49 0.48
CA CYS A 59 -0.87 -13.12 0.99
C CYS A 59 -0.54 -12.12 -0.12
N ALA A 60 0.36 -12.47 -1.04
CA ALA A 60 0.73 -11.62 -2.17
C ALA A 60 -0.46 -11.39 -3.12
N VAL A 61 -1.23 -12.44 -3.44
CA VAL A 61 -2.46 -12.32 -4.26
C VAL A 61 -3.50 -11.46 -3.55
N ALA A 62 -3.70 -11.66 -2.24
CA ALA A 62 -4.62 -10.86 -1.44
C ALA A 62 -4.22 -9.37 -1.45
N MET A 63 -2.93 -9.06 -1.32
CA MET A 63 -2.41 -7.69 -1.43
C MET A 63 -2.67 -7.08 -2.82
N ALA A 64 -2.42 -7.84 -3.89
CA ALA A 64 -2.69 -7.38 -5.25
C ALA A 64 -4.18 -7.09 -5.48
N ALA A 65 -5.08 -7.91 -4.92
CA ALA A 65 -6.53 -7.69 -4.97
C ALA A 65 -6.93 -6.40 -4.23
N VAL A 66 -6.35 -6.12 -3.05
CA VAL A 66 -6.56 -4.84 -2.34
C VAL A 66 -6.07 -3.64 -3.17
N GLY A 67 -4.93 -3.78 -3.85
CA GLY A 67 -4.44 -2.80 -4.81
C GLY A 67 -5.44 -2.51 -5.93
N ALA A 68 -5.95 -3.58 -6.55
CA ALA A 68 -6.93 -3.48 -7.64
C ALA A 68 -8.24 -2.82 -7.19
N MET A 69 -8.75 -3.16 -6.00
CA MET A 69 -9.91 -2.50 -5.42
C MET A 69 -9.66 -1.00 -5.20
N GLY A 70 -8.47 -0.63 -4.72
CA GLY A 70 -8.07 0.79 -4.62
C GLY A 70 -8.17 1.51 -5.97
N GLN A 71 -7.70 0.88 -7.05
CA GLN A 71 -7.76 1.45 -8.40
C GLN A 71 -9.20 1.56 -8.94
N ILE A 72 -10.07 0.59 -8.64
CA ILE A 72 -11.49 0.69 -8.97
C ILE A 72 -12.10 1.91 -8.26
N MET A 73 -11.84 2.06 -6.96
CA MET A 73 -12.29 3.22 -6.18
C MET A 73 -11.68 4.54 -6.65
N ALA A 74 -10.46 4.54 -7.17
CA ALA A 74 -9.83 5.74 -7.72
C ALA A 74 -10.65 6.35 -8.88
N ASN A 75 -11.35 5.50 -9.64
CA ASN A 75 -12.12 5.88 -10.82
C ASN A 75 -13.62 6.10 -10.55
N THR A 76 -14.10 5.88 -9.33
CA THR A 76 -15.47 6.28 -8.97
C THR A 76 -15.62 7.81 -8.94
N SER A 77 -16.84 8.30 -9.18
CA SER A 77 -17.20 9.70 -8.96
C SER A 77 -17.58 9.99 -7.49
N ASP A 78 -17.82 8.96 -6.67
CA ASP A 78 -18.21 9.12 -5.27
C ASP A 78 -17.02 9.52 -4.39
N LYS A 79 -16.97 10.81 -4.04
CA LYS A 79 -15.93 11.39 -3.18
C LYS A 79 -15.95 10.83 -1.75
N LYS A 80 -17.13 10.53 -1.21
CA LYS A 80 -17.25 9.95 0.14
C LYS A 80 -16.65 8.55 0.14
N ALA A 81 -17.00 7.73 -0.85
CA ALA A 81 -16.48 6.39 -0.97
C ALA A 81 -14.95 6.36 -1.16
N LYS A 82 -14.36 7.30 -1.92
CA LYS A 82 -12.89 7.46 -1.99
C LYS A 82 -12.27 7.76 -0.64
N LYS A 83 -12.81 8.74 0.09
CA LYS A 83 -12.28 9.12 1.41
C LYS A 83 -12.40 7.99 2.42
N ASP A 84 -13.53 7.27 2.44
CA ASP A 84 -13.71 6.13 3.34
C ASP A 84 -12.77 4.97 2.97
N THR A 85 -12.54 4.74 1.68
CA THR A 85 -11.51 3.78 1.21
C THR A 85 -10.11 4.19 1.67
N LEU A 86 -9.75 5.48 1.56
CA LEU A 86 -8.45 5.98 2.04
C LEU A 86 -8.30 5.81 3.56
N LYS A 87 -9.35 6.03 4.35
CA LYS A 87 -9.33 5.75 5.80
C LYS A 87 -9.09 4.26 6.07
N ALA A 88 -9.82 3.38 5.37
CA ALA A 88 -9.69 1.94 5.53
C ALA A 88 -8.28 1.45 5.14
N LEU A 89 -7.76 1.90 4.00
CA LEU A 89 -6.39 1.59 3.57
C LEU A 89 -5.36 2.17 4.55
N GLY A 90 -5.55 3.40 5.01
CA GLY A 90 -4.67 4.03 6.00
C GLY A 90 -4.61 3.25 7.32
N ALA A 91 -5.75 2.75 7.79
CA ALA A 91 -5.81 1.87 8.96
C ALA A 91 -5.11 0.53 8.70
N ALA A 92 -5.33 -0.08 7.53
CA ALA A 92 -4.67 -1.33 7.14
C ALA A 92 -3.13 -1.17 7.08
N TRP A 93 -2.62 -0.11 6.45
CA TRP A 93 -1.19 0.18 6.43
C TRP A 93 -0.62 0.50 7.81
N SER A 94 -1.40 1.15 8.69
CA SER A 94 -1.00 1.38 10.09
C SER A 94 -0.81 0.06 10.84
N THR A 95 -1.78 -0.86 10.72
CA THR A 95 -1.69 -2.19 11.33
C THR A 95 -0.50 -2.99 10.79
N SER A 96 -0.30 -2.98 9.47
CA SER A 96 0.88 -3.61 8.85
C SER A 96 2.19 -3.03 9.38
N THR A 97 2.27 -1.70 9.52
CA THR A 97 3.44 -1.01 10.10
C THR A 97 3.72 -1.48 11.52
N ALA A 98 2.68 -1.58 12.37
CA ALA A 98 2.83 -2.04 13.75
C ALA A 98 3.28 -3.50 13.84
N LEU A 99 2.71 -4.39 13.01
CA LEU A 99 3.11 -5.79 12.94
C LEU A 99 4.55 -5.96 12.44
N GLN A 100 4.96 -5.16 11.45
CA GLN A 100 6.32 -5.12 10.92
C GLN A 100 7.30 -4.63 11.99
N ALA A 101 6.99 -3.53 12.68
CA ALA A 101 7.80 -3.01 13.77
C ALA A 101 7.97 -4.04 14.92
N ASN A 102 6.90 -4.78 15.26
CA ASN A 102 7.01 -5.86 16.24
C ASN A 102 7.86 -7.03 15.74
N SER A 103 7.77 -7.38 14.46
CA SER A 103 8.61 -8.42 13.84
C SER A 103 10.09 -8.03 13.84
N LEU A 104 10.39 -6.76 13.55
CA LEU A 104 11.72 -6.17 13.66
C LEU A 104 12.23 -6.22 15.11
N ARG A 105 11.41 -5.81 16.08
CA ARG A 105 11.74 -5.86 17.52
C ARG A 105 12.07 -7.27 17.99
N ARG A 106 11.38 -8.28 17.47
CA ARG A 106 11.60 -9.71 17.79
C ARG A 106 12.78 -10.34 17.03
N GLY A 107 13.46 -9.58 16.15
CA GLY A 107 14.58 -10.10 15.36
C GLY A 107 14.17 -11.09 14.26
N ILE A 108 12.89 -11.13 13.88
CA ILE A 108 12.36 -12.03 12.84
C ILE A 108 12.72 -11.51 11.44
N GLN A 109 12.74 -10.18 11.28
CA GLN A 109 13.07 -9.53 10.02
C GLN A 109 14.50 -9.01 10.00
N ARG A 110 15.11 -9.01 8.81
CA ARG A 110 16.39 -8.34 8.61
C ARG A 110 16.23 -6.85 8.91
N LYS A 111 17.15 -6.28 9.68
CA LYS A 111 17.00 -4.90 10.19
C LYS A 111 16.85 -3.86 9.08
N GLU A 112 17.69 -3.93 8.06
CA GLU A 112 17.69 -2.99 6.94
C GLU A 112 16.36 -2.99 6.20
N MET A 113 15.87 -4.17 5.80
CA MET A 113 14.58 -4.31 5.14
C MET A 113 13.40 -4.00 6.08
N GLY A 114 13.48 -4.43 7.34
CA GLY A 114 12.45 -4.17 8.34
C GLY A 114 12.25 -2.67 8.55
N ILE A 115 13.32 -1.89 8.71
CA ILE A 115 13.25 -0.43 8.86
C ILE A 115 12.72 0.22 7.58
N ALA A 116 13.28 -0.13 6.41
CA ALA A 116 12.85 0.46 5.15
C ALA A 116 11.34 0.22 4.89
N VAL A 117 10.88 -1.02 5.06
CA VAL A 117 9.48 -1.39 4.88
C VAL A 117 8.59 -0.68 5.90
N THR A 118 8.94 -0.70 7.19
CA THR A 118 8.15 -0.05 8.24
C THR A 118 8.00 1.45 7.97
N THR A 119 9.06 2.13 7.55
CA THR A 119 9.03 3.56 7.21
C THR A 119 8.09 3.84 6.03
N VAL A 120 8.20 3.09 4.94
CA VAL A 120 7.33 3.26 3.77
C VAL A 120 5.86 2.99 4.13
N GLN A 121 5.59 1.90 4.85
CA GLN A 121 4.23 1.57 5.30
C GLN A 121 3.65 2.66 6.20
N GLY A 122 4.44 3.18 7.14
CA GLY A 122 4.04 4.26 8.04
C GLY A 122 3.75 5.56 7.28
N ALA A 123 4.58 5.90 6.29
CA ALA A 123 4.36 7.06 5.44
C ALA A 123 3.06 6.94 4.62
N MET A 124 2.77 5.75 4.06
CA MET A 124 1.51 5.52 3.34
C MET A 124 0.30 5.57 4.27
N ALA A 125 0.40 4.97 5.45
CA ALA A 125 -0.63 5.02 6.47
C ALA A 125 -0.99 6.47 6.83
N ALA A 126 0.02 7.29 7.16
CA ALA A 126 -0.16 8.70 7.47
C ALA A 126 -0.78 9.47 6.29
N THR A 127 -0.29 9.25 5.07
CA THR A 127 -0.76 9.98 3.89
C THR A 127 -2.21 9.63 3.55
N PHE A 128 -2.58 8.35 3.62
CA PHE A 128 -3.94 7.90 3.34
C PHE A 128 -4.93 8.33 4.43
N LEU A 129 -4.55 8.25 5.71
CA LEU A 129 -5.40 8.76 6.80
C LEU A 129 -5.58 10.27 6.68
N TRP A 130 -4.49 11.02 6.44
CA TRP A 130 -4.57 12.47 6.24
C TRP A 130 -5.53 12.82 5.11
N ALA A 131 -5.37 12.22 3.93
CA ALA A 131 -6.25 12.50 2.79
C ALA A 131 -7.70 12.05 3.04
N GLY A 132 -7.90 10.91 3.71
CA GLY A 132 -9.22 10.39 4.06
C GLY A 132 -9.98 11.26 5.07
N PHE A 133 -9.28 11.88 6.03
CA PHE A 133 -9.88 12.76 7.04
C PHE A 133 -9.84 14.25 6.68
N ARG A 134 -9.05 14.65 5.68
CA ARG A 134 -8.95 16.04 5.26
C ARG A 134 -10.32 16.56 4.82
N LYS A 135 -10.71 17.70 5.41
CA LYS A 135 -11.87 18.46 4.97
C LYS A 135 -11.59 18.99 3.57
N GLY A 136 -12.52 18.75 2.65
CA GLY A 136 -12.42 19.19 1.27
C GLY A 136 -13.66 18.83 0.51
#